data_AF-A0A6I7HH58-F1
#
_entry.id   AF-A0A6I7HH58-F1
#
_cell.length_a   1.000
_cell.length_b   1.000
_cell.length_c   1.000
_cell.angle_alpha   90.00
_cell.angle_beta   90.00
_cell.angle_gamma   90.00
#
_symmetry.space_group_name_H-M   'P 1'
#
loop_
_entity.id
_entity.type
_entity.pdbx_description
1 polymer ?
#
loop_
_entity_poly.entity_id
_entity_poly.type
_entity_poly.pdbx_seq_one_letter_code
_entity_poly.pdbx_strand_id
1 'polypeptide(L)'
;MADNLLHVDPQQQRAFIEQLNSRTRSIENVIEILESRLRLLGRDWQDAEYVEFSRQARKTAIVLKQFIEEGRKVAREIARAADLGEKYQSIRN
;
A
#
# COMPACT_ATOMS: atom_id res chain seq x y z
N MET A 1 10.63 -12.07 11.78
CA MET A 1 10.53 -11.78 10.33
C MET A 1 11.85 -11.32 9.72
N ALA A 2 12.63 -10.44 10.38
CA ALA A 2 13.89 -9.91 9.84
C ALA A 2 14.96 -10.97 9.47
N ASP A 3 15.11 -12.04 10.26
CA ASP A 3 16.10 -13.10 9.98
C ASP A 3 15.89 -13.82 8.64
N ASN A 4 14.64 -14.06 8.24
CA ASN A 4 14.36 -14.73 6.97
C ASN A 4 14.65 -13.86 5.74
N LEU A 5 14.70 -12.53 5.90
CA LEU A 5 14.95 -11.60 4.79
C LEU A 5 16.45 -11.44 4.50
N LEU A 6 17.34 -11.75 5.44
CA LEU A 6 18.78 -11.64 5.22
C LEU A 6 19.32 -12.61 4.15
N HIS A 7 18.60 -13.69 3.87
CA HIS A 7 18.95 -14.68 2.84
C HIS A 7 18.32 -14.39 1.47
N VAL A 8 17.43 -13.41 1.38
CA VAL A 8 16.81 -13.00 0.12
C VAL A 8 17.71 -11.99 -0.56
N ASP A 9 17.87 -12.10 -1.88
CA ASP A 9 18.66 -11.18 -2.68
C ASP A 9 18.22 -9.71 -2.48
N PRO A 10 19.12 -8.81 -2.04
CA PRO A 10 18.82 -7.39 -1.87
C PRO A 10 18.22 -6.72 -3.10
N GLN A 11 18.61 -7.12 -4.32
CA GLN A 11 18.02 -6.55 -5.54
C GLN A 11 16.54 -6.94 -5.70
N GLN A 12 16.19 -8.18 -5.40
CA GLN A 12 14.80 -8.64 -5.41
C GLN A 12 13.95 -7.91 -4.35
N GLN A 13 14.53 -7.68 -3.17
CA GLN A 13 13.88 -6.90 -2.11
C GLN A 13 13.60 -5.47 -2.54
N ARG A 14 14.59 -4.78 -3.14
CA ARG A 14 14.44 -3.42 -3.68
C ARG A 14 13.36 -3.38 -4.76
N ALA A 15 13.37 -4.33 -5.70
CA ALA A 15 12.34 -4.43 -6.74
C ALA A 15 10.92 -4.63 -6.17
N PHE A 16 10.78 -5.46 -5.13
CA PHE A 16 9.49 -5.65 -4.45
C PHE A 16 9.01 -4.35 -3.77
N ILE A 17 9.91 -3.64 -3.07
CA ILE A 17 9.60 -2.36 -2.43
C ILE A 17 9.11 -1.34 -3.44
N GLU A 18 9.77 -1.24 -4.60
CA GLU A 18 9.35 -0.34 -5.68
C GLU A 18 7.94 -0.66 -6.18
N GLN A 19 7.66 -1.94 -6.43
CA GLN A 19 6.33 -2.39 -6.84
C GLN A 19 5.28 -2.07 -5.77
N LEU A 20 5.55 -2.38 -4.50
CA LEU A 20 4.63 -2.11 -3.39
C LEU A 20 4.34 -0.61 -3.24
N ASN A 21 5.37 0.23 -3.31
CA ASN A 21 5.23 1.69 -3.25
C ASN A 21 4.43 2.24 -4.43
N SER A 22 4.68 1.74 -5.65
CA SER A 22 3.91 2.13 -6.83
C SER A 22 2.44 1.73 -6.71
N ARG A 23 2.17 0.49 -6.27
CA ARG A 23 0.80 -0.02 -6.11
C ARG A 23 0.03 0.72 -5.02
N THR A 24 0.65 0.97 -3.86
CA THR A 24 0.01 1.73 -2.78
C THR A 24 -0.37 3.15 -3.21
N ARG A 25 0.50 3.86 -3.94
CA ARG A 25 0.16 5.18 -4.52
C ARG A 25 -0.99 5.10 -5.52
N SER A 26 -1.00 4.06 -6.37
CA SER A 26 -2.08 3.86 -7.34
C SER A 26 -3.43 3.62 -6.65
N ILE A 27 -3.45 2.84 -5.57
CA ILE A 27 -4.68 2.58 -4.80
C ILE A 27 -5.17 3.86 -4.13
N GLU A 28 -4.26 4.63 -3.51
CA GLU A 28 -4.58 5.90 -2.87
C GLU A 28 -5.25 6.88 -3.86
N ASN A 29 -4.66 7.05 -5.05
CA ASN A 29 -5.22 7.90 -6.10
C ASN A 29 -6.61 7.42 -6.57
N VAL A 30 -6.80 6.11 -6.73
CA VAL A 30 -8.12 5.56 -7.11
C VAL A 30 -9.17 5.84 -6.04
N ILE A 31 -8.82 5.70 -4.75
CA ILE A 31 -9.73 6.01 -3.64
C ILE A 31 -10.13 7.49 -3.68
N GLU A 32 -9.16 8.40 -3.82
CA GLU A 32 -9.43 9.84 -3.85
C GLU A 32 -10.37 10.23 -5.02
N ILE A 33 -10.14 9.67 -6.20
CA ILE A 33 -10.99 9.88 -7.38
C ILE A 33 -12.41 9.34 -7.13
N LEU A 34 -12.53 8.12 -6.60
CA LEU A 34 -13.83 7.49 -6.34
C LEU A 34 -14.61 8.23 -5.25
N GLU A 35 -13.96 8.63 -4.16
CA GLU A 35 -14.59 9.44 -3.11
C GLU A 35 -15.08 10.79 -3.67
N SER A 36 -14.29 11.42 -4.54
CA SER A 36 -14.66 12.68 -5.19
C SER A 36 -15.88 12.52 -6.09
N ARG A 37 -15.87 11.50 -6.96
CA ARG A 37 -16.99 11.21 -7.87
C ARG A 37 -18.26 10.84 -7.09
N LEU A 38 -18.13 10.06 -6.03
CA LEU A 38 -19.25 9.68 -5.18
C LEU A 38 -19.88 10.91 -4.52
N ARG A 39 -19.07 11.86 -4.02
CA ARG A 39 -19.57 13.14 -3.48
C ARG A 39 -20.30 13.97 -4.52
N LEU A 40 -19.84 13.98 -5.77
CA LEU A 40 -20.50 14.69 -6.86
C LEU A 40 -21.85 14.05 -7.21
N LEU A 41 -21.89 12.72 -7.33
CA LEU A 41 -23.13 11.98 -7.57
C LEU A 41 -24.16 12.21 -6.45
N GLY A 42 -23.70 12.30 -5.20
CA GLY A 42 -24.55 12.61 -4.04
C GLY A 42 -25.24 13.97 -4.04
N ARG A 43 -24.93 14.84 -5.00
CA ARG A 43 -25.65 16.12 -5.18
C ARG A 43 -27.03 15.89 -5.77
N ASP A 44 -27.14 14.95 -6.70
CA ASP A 44 -28.37 14.67 -7.47
C ASP A 44 -28.99 13.31 -7.11
N TRP A 45 -28.18 12.36 -6.61
CA TRP A 45 -28.60 11.02 -6.19
C TRP A 45 -28.56 10.91 -4.66
N GLN A 46 -29.72 10.88 -4.01
CA GLN A 46 -29.85 10.93 -2.54
C GLN A 46 -30.86 9.92 -1.97
N ASP A 47 -31.22 8.89 -2.73
CA ASP A 47 -32.12 7.85 -2.26
C ASP A 47 -31.42 6.87 -1.28
N ALA A 48 -32.19 5.89 -0.81
CA ALA A 48 -31.69 4.86 0.10
C ALA A 48 -30.55 4.02 -0.51
N GLU A 49 -30.52 3.86 -1.84
CA GLU A 49 -29.49 3.10 -2.55
C GLU A 49 -28.16 3.85 -2.53
N TYR A 50 -28.17 5.16 -2.81
CA TYR A 50 -26.99 6.01 -2.67
C TYR A 50 -26.42 5.96 -1.25
N VAL A 51 -27.28 6.05 -0.23
CA VAL A 51 -26.86 6.01 1.17
C VAL A 51 -26.18 4.69 1.51
N GLU A 52 -26.77 3.57 1.11
CA GLU A 52 -26.19 2.25 1.38
C GLU A 52 -24.88 2.03 0.60
N PHE A 53 -24.86 2.38 -0.69
CA PHE A 53 -23.66 2.25 -1.52
C PHE A 53 -22.52 3.11 -0.98
N SER A 54 -22.79 4.38 -0.65
CA SER A 54 -21.77 5.30 -0.13
C SER A 54 -21.21 4.85 1.22
N ARG A 55 -22.04 4.22 2.07
CA ARG A 55 -21.61 3.59 3.31
C ARG A 55 -20.63 2.44 3.05
N GLN A 56 -20.94 1.55 2.11
CA GLN A 56 -20.05 0.42 1.79
C GLN A 56 -18.75 0.90 1.13
N ALA A 57 -18.84 1.83 0.19
CA ALA A 57 -17.66 2.43 -0.46
C ALA A 57 -16.69 3.04 0.57
N ARG A 58 -17.21 3.76 1.58
CA ARG A 58 -16.39 4.31 2.68
C ARG A 58 -15.73 3.22 3.53
N LYS A 59 -16.46 2.15 3.85
CA LYS A 59 -15.89 1.00 4.59
C LYS A 59 -14.75 0.35 3.81
N THR A 60 -14.92 0.13 2.51
CA THR A 60 -13.87 -0.41 1.64
C THR A 60 -12.67 0.53 1.59
N ALA A 61 -12.89 1.84 1.46
CA ALA A 61 -11.81 2.82 1.47
C ALA A 61 -10.98 2.78 2.76
N ILE A 62 -11.61 2.58 3.92
CA ILE A 62 -10.91 2.42 5.21
C ILE A 62 -9.97 1.21 5.19
N VAL A 63 -10.46 0.06 4.74
CA VAL A 63 -9.65 -1.18 4.67
C VAL A 63 -8.47 -1.01 3.70
N LEU A 64 -8.70 -0.36 2.55
CA LEU A 64 -7.63 -0.10 1.59
C LEU A 64 -6.59 0.89 2.12
N LYS A 65 -7.00 1.93 2.86
CA LYS A 65 -6.09 2.87 3.53
C LYS A 65 -5.22 2.14 4.57
N GLN A 66 -5.80 1.23 5.35
CA GLN A 66 -5.06 0.37 6.28
C GLN A 66 -4.03 -0.51 5.54
N PHE A 67 -4.41 -1.13 4.42
CA PHE A 67 -3.46 -1.90 3.60
C PHE A 67 -2.30 -1.04 3.09
N ILE A 68 -2.55 0.20 2.67
CA ILE A 68 -1.51 1.14 2.24
C ILE A 68 -0.55 1.45 3.40
N GLU A 69 -1.08 1.72 4.59
CA GLU A 69 -0.28 2.01 5.78
C GLU A 69 0.61 0.84 6.18
N GLU A 70 0.05 -0.37 6.25
CA GLU A 70 0.80 -1.59 6.56
C GLU A 70 1.82 -1.91 5.47
N GLY A 71 1.46 -1.77 4.19
CA GLY A 71 2.37 -1.93 3.06
C GLY A 71 3.57 -0.99 3.15
N ARG A 72 3.34 0.29 3.50
CA ARG A 72 4.42 1.27 3.71
C ARG A 72 5.31 0.93 4.91
N LYS A 73 4.76 0.32 5.98
CA LYS A 73 5.56 -0.17 7.12
C LYS A 73 6.46 -1.32 6.69
N VAL A 74 5.90 -2.34 6.05
CA VAL A 74 6.63 -3.51 5.54
C VAL A 74 7.72 -3.10 4.54
N ALA A 75 7.43 -2.16 3.63
CA ALA A 75 8.42 -1.63 2.69
C ALA A 75 9.68 -1.08 3.40
N ARG A 76 9.51 -0.36 4.51
CA ARG A 76 10.64 0.16 5.30
C ARG A 76 11.43 -0.94 6.00
N GLU A 77 10.75 -1.98 6.48
CA GLU A 77 11.42 -3.12 7.13
C GLU A 77 12.25 -3.93 6.13
N ILE A 78 11.70 -4.20 4.95
CA ILE A 78 12.41 -4.88 3.86
C ILE A 78 13.61 -4.04 3.40
N ALA A 79 13.47 -2.72 3.32
CA ALA A 79 14.58 -1.84 2.92
C ALA A 79 15.76 -1.95 3.89
N ARG A 80 15.49 -1.95 5.20
CA ARG A 80 16.53 -2.16 6.21
C ARG A 80 17.18 -3.54 6.09
N ALA A 81 16.40 -4.58 5.79
CA ALA A 81 16.93 -5.93 5.61
C ALA A 81 17.85 -6.02 4.37
N ALA A 82 17.49 -5.35 3.26
CA ALA A 82 18.31 -5.27 2.05
C ALA A 82 19.66 -4.61 2.33
N ASP A 83 19.64 -3.45 3.00
CA ASP A 83 20.85 -2.72 3.35
C ASP A 83 21.77 -3.52 4.30
N LEU A 84 21.19 -4.33 5.21
CA LEU A 84 21.95 -5.23 6.07
C LEU A 84 22.54 -6.40 5.29
N GLY A 85 21.77 -7.02 4.41
CA GLY A 85 22.22 -8.13 3.55
C GLY A 85 23.41 -7.74 2.68
N GLU A 86 23.35 -6.56 2.03
CA GLU A 86 24.47 -6.02 1.23
C GLU A 86 25.72 -5.80 2.09
N LYS A 87 25.58 -5.23 3.29
CA LYS A 87 26.70 -5.05 4.22
C LYS A 87 27.36 -6.39 4.58
N TYR A 88 26.58 -7.41 4.93
CA TYR A 88 27.13 -8.74 5.24
C TYR A 88 27.87 -9.37 4.07
N GLN A 89 27.36 -9.23 2.85
CA GLN A 89 28.04 -9.73 1.65
C GLN A 89 29.34 -8.98 1.38
N SER A 90 29.38 -7.67 1.60
CA SER A 90 30.57 -6.84 1.41
C SER A 90 31.71 -7.11 2.40
N ILE A 91 31.41 -7.58 3.62
CA ILE A 91 32.40 -7.91 4.66
C ILE A 91 32.97 -9.33 4.46
N ARG A 92 32.23 -10.22 3.78
CA ARG A 92 32.61 -11.63 3.57
C ARG A 92 33.44 -11.86 2.31
N ASN A 93 33.39 -10.93 1.35
CA ASN A 93 34.20 -10.92 0.13
C ASN A 93 35.48 -10.10 0.32
#